data_AF-A0A349LK61-F1
#
_entry.id   AF-A0A349LK61-F1
#
_cell.length_a   1.000
_cell.length_b   1.000
_cell.length_c   1.000
_cell.angle_alpha   90.00
_cell.angle_beta   90.00
_cell.angle_gamma   90.00
#
_symmetry.space_group_name_H-M   'P 1'
#
loop_
_entity.id
_entity.type
_entity.pdbx_description
1 polymer ?
#
loop_
_entity_poly.entity_id
_entity_poly.type
_entity_poly.pdbx_seq_one_letter_code
_entity_poly.pdbx_strand_id
1 'polypeptide(L)' 'MLTRISNFHFTPTQVGYAALTRKDMPTNKIFITGNTVVDAQHWVIKKYAIHTQDSLGKNLLVTICTEEKIEGAI' A
#
# COMPACT_ATOMS: atom_id res chain seq x y z
N MET A 1 -6.15 -14.96 -21.16
CA MET A 1 -7.18 -14.88 -20.11
C MET A 1 -6.48 -15.02 -18.76
N LEU A 2 -6.40 -13.96 -17.95
CA LEU A 2 -5.81 -14.06 -16.61
C LEU A 2 -6.83 -14.72 -15.69
N THR A 3 -6.56 -15.95 -15.29
CA THR A 3 -7.43 -16.73 -14.41
C THR A 3 -7.50 -16.06 -13.03
N ARG A 4 -8.70 -15.95 -12.46
CA ARG A 4 -8.92 -15.41 -11.11
C ARG A 4 -8.60 -16.50 -10.08
N ILE A 5 -7.57 -16.28 -9.26
CA ILE A 5 -7.04 -17.30 -8.32
C ILE A 5 -7.54 -17.06 -6.88
N SER A 6 -7.94 -15.84 -6.52
CA SER A 6 -8.35 -15.49 -5.16
C SER A 6 -9.88 -15.35 -5.02
N ASN A 7 -10.42 -15.95 -3.95
CA ASN A 7 -11.82 -15.79 -3.56
C ASN A 7 -12.07 -14.44 -2.87
N PHE A 8 -11.08 -13.93 -2.13
CA PHE A 8 -11.15 -12.65 -1.41
C PHE A 8 -9.99 -11.75 -1.81
N HIS A 9 -10.20 -10.45 -1.77
CA HIS A 9 -9.20 -9.44 -2.12
C HIS A 9 -9.04 -8.45 -0.96
N PHE A 10 -7.84 -8.40 -0.38
CA PHE A 10 -7.48 -7.45 0.67
C PHE A 10 -6.61 -6.35 0.05
N THR A 11 -7.21 -5.17 -0.16
CA THR A 11 -6.52 -4.06 -0.79
C THR A 11 -5.96 -3.11 0.27
N PRO A 12 -4.72 -2.61 0.10
CA PRO A 12 -4.11 -1.71 1.07
C PRO A 12 -4.69 -0.29 1.02
N THR A 13 -5.31 0.12 -0.09
CA THR A 13 -5.78 1.49 -0.31
C THR A 13 -7.11 1.53 -1.07
N GLN A 14 -7.81 2.66 -0.97
CA GLN A 14 -9.05 2.94 -1.72
C GLN A 14 -8.83 2.88 -3.24
N VAL A 15 -7.65 3.30 -3.72
CA VAL A 15 -7.29 3.24 -5.14
C VAL A 15 -7.23 1.79 -5.63
N GLY A 16 -6.65 0.90 -4.83
CA GLY A 16 -6.65 -0.54 -5.12
C GLY A 16 -8.06 -1.13 -5.16
N TYR A 17 -8.92 -0.74 -4.22
CA TYR A 17 -10.33 -1.13 -4.20
C TYR A 17 -11.06 -0.69 -5.48
N ALA A 18 -10.90 0.57 -5.89
CA ALA A 18 -11.50 1.11 -7.11
C ALA A 18 -10.99 0.39 -8.37
N ALA A 19 -9.69 0.08 -8.43
CA ALA A 19 -9.09 -0.63 -9.55
C ALA A 19 -9.65 -2.06 -9.70
N LEU A 20 -9.94 -2.75 -8.60
CA LEU A 20 -10.58 -4.08 -8.62
C LEU A 20 -12.07 -3.99 -8.96
N THR A 21 -12.77 -2.99 -8.41
CA THR A 21 -14.20 -2.77 -8.71
C THR A 21 -14.42 -2.48 -10.19
N ARG A 22 -13.51 -1.72 -10.83
CA ARG A 22 -13.54 -1.48 -12.30
C ARG A 22 -13.31 -2.73 -13.13
N LYS A 23 -12.75 -3.80 -12.56
CA LYS A 23 -12.57 -5.11 -13.21
C LYS A 23 -13.74 -6.06 -12.92
N ASP A 24 -14.90 -5.52 -12.58
CA ASP A 24 -16.13 -6.27 -12.24
C ASP A 24 -15.93 -7.30 -11.11
N MET A 25 -15.01 -7.01 -10.18
CA MET A 25 -14.83 -7.83 -9.00
C MET A 25 -15.97 -7.54 -8.00
N PRO A 26 -16.66 -8.57 -7.47
CA PRO A 26 -17.77 -8.42 -6.55
C PRO A 26 -17.30 -7.73 -5.26
N THR A 27 -17.92 -6.60 -4.95
CA THR A 27 -17.54 -5.71 -3.85
C THR A 27 -17.62 -6.37 -2.48
N ASN A 28 -18.53 -7.32 -2.29
CA ASN A 28 -18.65 -8.10 -1.05
C ASN A 28 -17.47 -9.06 -0.80
N LYS A 29 -16.52 -9.17 -1.73
CA LYS A 29 -15.28 -9.95 -1.59
C LYS A 29 -14.02 -9.07 -1.62
N ILE A 30 -14.17 -7.75 -1.60
CA ILE A 30 -13.05 -6.80 -1.57
C ILE A 30 -13.09 -6.05 -0.24
N PHE A 31 -11.99 -6.10 0.49
CA PHE A 31 -11.84 -5.48 1.81
C PHE A 31 -10.65 -4.53 1.79
N ILE A 32 -10.81 -3.37 2.43
CA ILE A 32 -9.72 -2.42 2.61
C ILE A 32 -9.14 -2.66 4.00
N THR A 33 -7.89 -3.11 4.05
CA THR A 33 -7.24 -3.51 5.31
C THR A 33 -6.09 -2.59 5.71
N GLY A 34 -5.57 -1.79 4.77
CA GLY A 34 -4.22 -1.24 4.92
C GLY A 34 -3.15 -2.27 4.55
N ASN A 35 -1.90 -1.83 4.50
CA ASN A 35 -0.77 -2.71 4.19
C ASN A 35 -0.23 -3.36 5.47
N THR A 36 -0.22 -4.69 5.52
CA THR A 36 0.26 -5.47 6.67
C THR A 36 1.75 -5.22 6.98
N VAL A 37 2.51 -4.65 6.04
CA VAL A 37 3.89 -4.22 6.29
C VAL A 37 3.98 -3.16 7.39
N VAL A 38 2.95 -2.32 7.54
CA VAL A 38 2.91 -1.28 8.59
C VAL A 38 2.77 -1.95 9.96
N ASP A 39 1.92 -2.97 10.07
CA ASP A 39 1.78 -3.76 11.29
C ASP A 39 3.08 -4.48 11.64
N ALA A 40 3.73 -5.09 10.64
CA ALA A 40 5.02 -5.74 10.81
C ALA A 40 6.10 -4.74 11.26
N GLN A 41 6.14 -3.54 10.67
CA GLN A 41 7.06 -2.49 11.06
C GLN A 41 6.85 -2.06 12.52
N HIS A 42 5.60 -1.78 12.92
CA HIS A 42 5.29 -1.44 14.30
C HIS A 42 5.66 -2.57 15.27
N TRP A 43 5.44 -3.82 14.87
CA TRP A 43 5.82 -4.98 15.66
C TRP A 43 7.33 -5.09 15.83
N VAL A 44 8.12 -4.89 14.77
CA VAL A 44 9.60 -4.89 14.83
C VAL A 44 10.10 -3.76 15.73
N ILE A 45 9.60 -2.53 15.54
CA ILE A 45 9.96 -1.38 16.37
C ILE A 45 9.70 -1.67 17.85
N LYS A 46 8.51 -2.20 18.17
CA LYS A 46 8.13 -2.56 19.54
C LYS A 46 8.98 -3.71 20.10
N LYS A 47 9.26 -4.74 19.30
CA LYS A 47 9.98 -5.94 19.72
C LYS A 47 11.45 -5.67 20.03
N TYR A 48 12.08 -4.81 19.24
CA TYR A 48 13.51 -4.50 19.38
C TYR A 48 13.76 -3.15 20.06
N ALA A 49 12.71 -2.50 20.60
CA ALA A 49 12.78 -1.18 21.22
C ALA A 49 13.56 -0.17 20.36
N ILE A 50 13.23 -0.13 19.05
CA ILE A 50 13.89 0.77 18.11
C ILE A 50 13.36 2.18 18.39
N HIS A 51 14.21 3.03 18.95
CA HIS A 51 13.91 4.43 19.18
C HIS A 51 14.78 5.29 18.27
N THR A 52 14.17 6.32 17.67
CA THR A 52 14.98 7.38 17.07
C THR A 52 15.71 8.09 18.21
N GLN A 53 17.01 8.33 18.05
CA GLN A 53 17.68 9.27 18.94
C GLN A 53 17.20 10.67 18.53
N ASP A 54 16.85 11.51 19.51
CA ASP A 54 16.59 12.93 19.28
C ASP A 54 17.93 13.61 18.92
N SER A 55 18.39 13.39 17.69
CA SER A 55 19.37 14.28 17.09
C SER A 55 18.65 15.61 16.90
N LEU A 56 19.12 16.65 17.60
CA LEU A 56 18.64 18.05 17.62
C LEU A 56 18.48 18.70 16.22
N GLY A 57 18.76 17.97 15.13
CA GLY A 57 18.57 18.38 13.73
C GLY A 57 17.39 17.65 13.09
N LYS A 58 16.51 18.41 12.43
CA LYS A 58 15.40 17.88 11.64
C LYS A 58 15.96 17.05 10.48
N ASN A 59 15.76 15.73 10.51
CA ASN A 59 16.13 14.84 9.40
C ASN A 59 15.14 15.05 8.24
N LEU A 60 15.63 15.50 7.08
CA LEU A 60 14.82 15.68 5.87
C LEU A 60 14.91 14.42 5.00
N LEU A 61 13.81 13.67 4.91
CA LEU A 61 13.69 12.52 4.01
C LEU A 61 13.18 13.01 2.66
N VAL A 62 14.05 13.07 1.65
CA VAL A 62 13.67 13.44 0.28
C VAL A 62 13.49 12.16 -0.53
N THR A 63 12.25 11.90 -0.96
CA THR A 63 11.97 10.85 -1.96
C THR A 63 11.80 11.53 -3.31
N ILE A 64 12.64 11.17 -4.28
CA ILE A 64 12.52 11.63 -5.66
C ILE A 64 11.71 10.57 -6.40
N CYS A 65 10.52 10.93 -6.88
CA CYS A 65 9.69 10.06 -7.71
C CYS A 65 9.63 10.70 -9.10
N THR A 66 10.22 10.03 -10.11
CA THR A 66 10.08 10.46 -11.49
C THR A 66 8.76 9.94 -12.03
N GLU A 67 7.83 10.82 -12.41
CA GLU A 67 6.60 10.41 -13.09
C GLU A 67 6.88 10.22 -14.58
N GLU A 68 6.81 8.97 -15.07
CA GLU A 68 6.65 8.72 -16.51
C GLU A 68 5.16 8.72 -16.85
N LYS A 69 4.67 9.87 -17.31
CA LYS A 69 3.30 10.02 -17.78
C LYS A 69 3.21 9.48 -19.20
N ILE A 70 2.71 8.25 -19.36
CA ILE A 70 2.33 7.73 -20.68
C ILE A 70 1.02 8.43 -21.08
N GLU A 71 1.13 9.57 -21.77
CA GLU A 71 0.00 10.16 -22.50
C GLU A 71 -0.18 9.41 -23.81
N GLY A 72 -1.25 8.62 -23.91
CA GLY A 72 -1.64 7.95 -25.16
C GLY A 72 -2.30 6.60 -24.96
N ALA A 73 -3.56 6.59 -24.49
CA ALA A 73 -4.45 5.44 -24.64
C ALA A 73 -5.93 5.87 -24.49
N ILE A 74 -6.39 6.81 -25.32
CA ILE A 74 -7.74 6.90 -25.92
C ILE A 74 -7.74 7.97 -27.01
#